data_AF-A0A8U0HU29-F1
#
_entry.id   AF-A0A8U0HU29-F1
#
_cell.length_a   1.000
_cell.length_b   1.000
_cell.length_c   1.000
_cell.angle_alpha   90.00
_cell.angle_beta   90.00
_cell.angle_gamma   90.00
#
_symmetry.space_group_name_H-M   'P 1'
#
loop_
_entity.id
_entity.type
_entity.pdbx_description
1 polymer ?
#
loop_
_entity_poly.entity_id
_entity_poly.type
_entity_poly.pdbx_seq_one_letter_code
_entity_poly.pdbx_strand_id
1 'polypeptide(L)'
;MSESGDKYPEESGRRRFVKGVVGSATLAGLGTAAAAGIDTTTSPTGEGGGITQYYGPENVAGPAPRAMPQIPIEIDDEGFVKGIWPEPKTVTEQGREITVAEMELGGITYSSEWFQYCGVQTYPGVNPEADQDNFFRYASSPPYQWQQEEVEPGTKVNVSDFEDYATWGNGIGRDGLGKPALVTWRSQDVPPGGTMPVQLIRSTRVEAMTEQGNDWLSESTEQGFIANLNKCTHFCCVPGYKALGSSQRFNAANEIYCQCHQSVYDPYNIVEVSFVALPRPEED
;
A
#
# COMPACT_ATOMS: atom_id res chain seq x y z
N MET A 1 -54.84 -15.17 -9.71
CA MET A 1 -54.02 -14.32 -10.59
C MET A 1 -53.03 -13.59 -9.69
N SER A 2 -51.74 -13.80 -9.89
CA SER A 2 -50.65 -13.31 -9.04
C SER A 2 -49.99 -12.09 -9.67
N GLU A 3 -50.02 -10.95 -9.00
CA GLU A 3 -49.19 -9.79 -9.33
C GLU A 3 -47.75 -10.05 -8.90
N SER A 4 -46.84 -10.08 -9.87
CA SER A 4 -45.40 -10.11 -9.64
C SER A 4 -44.91 -8.68 -9.42
N GLY A 5 -44.76 -8.27 -8.16
CA GLY A 5 -44.03 -7.06 -7.81
C GLY A 5 -42.55 -7.21 -8.20
N ASP A 6 -42.08 -6.26 -9.01
CA ASP A 6 -40.68 -6.12 -9.38
C ASP A 6 -39.79 -6.11 -8.11
N LYS A 7 -38.80 -7.01 -8.07
CA LYS A 7 -37.92 -7.22 -6.92
C LYS A 7 -36.73 -6.25 -6.90
N TYR A 8 -36.64 -5.34 -7.85
CA TYR A 8 -35.53 -4.37 -7.91
C TYR A 8 -35.98 -2.99 -7.41
N PRO A 9 -35.25 -2.39 -6.44
CA PRO A 9 -35.47 -1.00 -6.08
C PRO A 9 -35.18 -0.10 -7.29
N GLU A 10 -35.86 1.05 -7.38
CA GLU A 10 -35.61 2.06 -8.40
C GLU A 10 -34.13 2.49 -8.45
N GLU A 11 -33.67 2.85 -9.65
CA GLU A 11 -32.28 3.21 -9.92
C GLU A 11 -31.83 4.42 -9.09
N SER A 12 -31.12 4.15 -7.98
CA SER A 12 -30.42 5.19 -7.22
C SER A 12 -29.03 5.49 -7.80
N GLY A 13 -28.56 6.73 -7.62
CA GLY A 13 -27.31 7.26 -8.18
C GLY A 13 -26.04 6.44 -7.89
N ARG A 14 -26.05 5.59 -6.85
CA ARG A 14 -24.96 4.63 -6.56
C ARG A 14 -24.71 3.63 -7.70
N ARG A 15 -25.74 3.17 -8.42
CA ARG A 15 -25.57 2.23 -9.55
C ARG A 15 -24.93 2.89 -10.78
N ARG A 16 -25.13 4.19 -10.99
CA ARG A 16 -24.44 4.94 -12.06
C ARG A 16 -22.95 5.08 -11.75
N PHE A 17 -22.60 5.31 -10.48
CA PHE A 17 -21.20 5.36 -10.04
C PHE A 17 -20.48 4.04 -10.29
N VAL A 18 -21.08 2.91 -9.89
CA VAL A 18 -20.50 1.57 -10.10
C VAL A 18 -20.38 1.22 -11.59
N LYS A 19 -21.38 1.55 -12.41
CA LYS A 19 -21.29 1.32 -13.87
C LYS A 19 -20.21 2.19 -14.54
N GLY A 20 -19.96 3.40 -14.02
CA GLY A 20 -18.86 4.26 -14.49
C GLY A 20 -17.47 3.66 -14.22
N VAL A 21 -17.29 3.02 -13.06
CA VAL A 21 -16.03 2.37 -12.67
C VAL A 21 -15.80 1.04 -13.42
N VAL A 22 -16.86 0.28 -13.72
CA VAL A 22 -16.73 -0.98 -14.46
C VAL A 22 -16.51 -0.74 -15.97
N GLY A 23 -16.97 0.39 -16.50
CA GLY A 23 -16.82 0.74 -17.93
C GLY A 23 -15.41 1.12 -18.37
N SER A 24 -14.49 1.39 -17.45
CA SER A 24 -13.12 1.85 -17.75
C SER A 24 -12.10 0.71 -17.90
N ALA A 25 -12.48 -0.55 -17.64
CA ALA A 25 -11.58 -1.70 -17.70
C ALA A 25 -11.50 -2.38 -19.09
N THR A 26 -12.09 -1.79 -20.15
CA THR A 26 -12.04 -2.35 -21.52
C THR A 26 -11.53 -1.32 -22.51
N LEU A 27 -10.19 -1.20 -22.65
CA LEU A 27 -9.50 -0.90 -23.92
C LEU A 27 -7.97 -0.93 -23.72
N ALA A 28 -7.40 -2.13 -23.74
CA ALA A 28 -5.99 -2.34 -24.07
C ALA A 28 -5.94 -3.17 -25.35
N GLY A 29 -5.68 -2.52 -26.50
CA GLY A 29 -5.63 -3.17 -27.82
C GLY A 29 -5.52 -2.19 -29.00
N LEU A 30 -4.31 -1.63 -29.17
CA LEU A 30 -3.68 -1.01 -30.35
C LEU A 30 -4.54 -0.31 -31.45
N GLY A 31 -4.26 0.98 -31.65
CA GLY A 31 -4.55 1.72 -32.88
C GLY A 31 -4.04 3.16 -32.84
N THR A 32 -2.84 3.41 -33.39
CA THR A 32 -2.33 4.75 -33.69
C THR A 32 -3.19 5.44 -34.75
N ALA A 33 -3.97 6.46 -34.37
CA ALA A 33 -4.18 7.74 -35.07
C ALA A 33 -5.51 8.41 -34.64
N ALA A 34 -5.40 9.52 -33.92
CA ALA A 34 -6.24 10.74 -33.93
C ALA A 34 -6.32 11.34 -32.52
N ALA A 35 -5.44 12.30 -32.23
CA ALA A 35 -5.59 13.19 -31.09
C ALA A 35 -6.74 14.17 -31.39
N ALA A 36 -7.95 13.80 -30.97
CA ALA A 36 -9.05 14.73 -30.80
C ALA A 36 -9.58 14.50 -29.38
N GLY A 37 -9.43 15.53 -28.54
CA GLY A 37 -9.78 15.48 -27.13
C GLY A 37 -11.22 15.04 -26.93
N ILE A 38 -11.39 13.87 -26.34
CA ILE A 38 -12.62 13.52 -25.67
C ILE A 38 -12.36 13.84 -24.20
N ASP A 39 -12.67 15.09 -23.83
CA ASP A 39 -12.91 15.43 -22.43
C ASP A 39 -14.09 14.59 -21.96
N THR A 40 -13.80 13.44 -21.37
CA THR A 40 -14.81 12.71 -20.62
C THR A 40 -15.14 13.56 -19.39
N THR A 41 -16.32 14.17 -19.40
CA THR A 41 -16.96 14.95 -18.32
C THR A 41 -17.27 14.12 -17.06
N THR A 42 -16.42 13.15 -16.73
CA THR A 42 -16.50 12.28 -15.56
C THR A 42 -15.13 12.12 -14.91
N SER A 43 -14.24 13.11 -15.02
CA SER A 43 -13.08 13.17 -14.14
C SER A 43 -13.60 13.29 -12.70
N PRO A 44 -13.30 12.33 -11.80
CA PRO A 44 -13.68 12.47 -10.41
C PRO A 44 -13.07 13.77 -9.85
N THR A 45 -13.89 14.58 -9.18
CA THR A 45 -13.48 15.83 -8.54
C THR A 45 -12.56 15.52 -7.37
N GLY A 46 -11.52 16.34 -7.18
CA GLY A 46 -10.52 16.16 -6.13
C GLY A 46 -9.11 16.56 -6.58
N GLU A 47 -8.12 16.41 -5.70
CA GLU A 47 -6.72 16.75 -5.94
C GLU A 47 -5.85 15.51 -6.19
N GLY A 48 -4.95 15.60 -7.17
CA GLY A 48 -4.08 14.50 -7.59
C GLY A 48 -4.84 13.35 -8.24
N GLY A 49 -4.17 12.20 -8.32
CA GLY A 49 -4.69 10.98 -8.93
C GLY A 49 -4.34 10.86 -10.41
N GLY A 50 -4.76 9.76 -11.03
CA GLY A 50 -4.38 9.44 -12.41
C GLY A 50 -3.48 8.21 -12.51
N ILE A 51 -2.84 8.01 -13.67
CA ILE A 51 -2.02 6.82 -13.89
C ILE A 51 -0.72 6.97 -13.10
N THR A 52 -0.57 6.16 -12.06
CA THR A 52 0.59 6.14 -11.17
C THR A 52 1.36 4.84 -11.37
N GLN A 53 2.62 4.94 -11.75
CA GLN A 53 3.58 3.83 -11.73
C GLN A 53 4.18 3.71 -10.34
N TYR A 54 4.40 2.48 -9.87
CA TYR A 54 4.90 2.21 -8.53
C TYR A 54 5.52 0.82 -8.42
N TYR A 55 6.34 0.63 -7.39
CA TYR A 55 6.91 -0.67 -7.03
C TYR A 55 6.15 -1.32 -5.87
N GLY A 56 6.09 -2.65 -5.87
CA GLY A 56 5.50 -3.43 -4.78
C GLY A 56 5.75 -4.93 -4.88
N PRO A 57 5.37 -5.72 -3.86
CA PRO A 57 5.53 -7.17 -3.89
C PRO A 57 4.58 -7.79 -4.91
N GLU A 58 5.11 -8.68 -5.74
CA GLU A 58 4.37 -9.36 -6.81
C GLU A 58 3.19 -10.13 -6.23
N ASN A 59 2.00 -9.99 -6.83
CA ASN A 59 0.91 -10.91 -6.56
C ASN A 59 1.15 -12.23 -7.30
N VAL A 60 1.40 -13.30 -6.56
CA VAL A 60 1.72 -14.63 -7.11
C VAL A 60 0.54 -15.58 -7.14
N ALA A 61 -0.55 -15.27 -6.42
CA ALA A 61 -1.79 -16.04 -6.45
C ALA A 61 -3.01 -15.24 -5.94
N GLY A 62 -4.20 -15.76 -6.24
CA GLY A 62 -5.49 -15.22 -5.83
C GLY A 62 -5.99 -14.07 -6.71
N PRO A 63 -7.07 -13.38 -6.31
CA PRO A 63 -7.80 -12.44 -7.17
C PRO A 63 -7.31 -10.99 -7.10
N ALA A 64 -6.23 -10.70 -6.38
CA ALA A 64 -5.75 -9.32 -6.29
C ALA A 64 -5.15 -8.88 -7.63
N PRO A 65 -5.56 -7.73 -8.19
CA PRO A 65 -5.19 -7.38 -9.56
C PRO A 65 -3.77 -6.82 -9.71
N ARG A 66 -3.10 -6.45 -8.60
CA ARG A 66 -1.82 -5.72 -8.63
C ARG A 66 -1.08 -5.79 -7.29
N ALA A 67 0.21 -5.42 -7.29
CA ALA A 67 1.06 -5.33 -6.11
C ALA A 67 0.57 -4.28 -5.09
N MET A 68 0.94 -4.44 -3.82
CA MET A 68 0.74 -3.40 -2.80
C MET A 68 1.87 -2.38 -2.83
N PRO A 69 1.64 -1.06 -2.82
CA PRO A 69 2.72 -0.10 -2.93
C PRO A 69 3.77 -0.24 -1.83
N GLN A 70 5.03 -0.37 -2.23
CA GLN A 70 6.17 -0.31 -1.33
C GLN A 70 6.27 1.11 -0.75
N ILE A 71 6.69 1.18 0.52
CA ILE A 71 7.04 2.42 1.19
C ILE A 71 8.56 2.41 1.31
N PRO A 72 9.28 3.32 0.63
CA PRO A 72 10.71 3.50 0.84
C PRO A 72 11.01 3.84 2.29
N ILE A 73 12.15 3.38 2.81
CA ILE A 73 12.50 3.49 4.23
C ILE A 73 13.81 4.24 4.40
N GLU A 74 13.90 4.99 5.50
CA GLU A 74 15.15 5.48 6.08
C GLU A 74 15.22 5.12 7.56
N ILE A 75 16.43 4.99 8.10
CA ILE A 75 16.69 4.76 9.52
C ILE A 75 17.46 5.95 10.07
N ASP A 76 16.97 6.55 11.16
CA ASP A 76 17.66 7.68 11.78
C ASP A 76 18.89 7.25 12.61
N ASP A 77 19.62 8.23 13.13
CA ASP A 77 20.84 8.04 13.91
C ASP A 77 20.62 7.35 15.27
N GLU A 78 19.39 7.39 15.78
CA GLU A 78 18.95 6.66 16.99
C GLU A 78 18.44 5.24 16.67
N GLY A 79 18.38 4.86 15.38
CA GLY A 79 17.94 3.56 14.91
C GLY A 79 16.42 3.43 14.80
N PHE A 80 15.66 4.52 14.75
CA PHE A 80 14.23 4.47 14.49
C PHE A 80 13.92 4.40 12.99
N VAL A 81 12.94 3.56 12.64
CA VAL A 81 12.57 3.28 11.25
C VAL A 81 11.47 4.24 10.78
N LYS A 82 11.67 4.87 9.62
CA LYS A 82 10.77 5.86 9.02
C LYS A 82 10.44 5.49 7.58
N GLY A 83 9.20 5.75 7.16
CA GLY A 83 8.85 5.75 5.75
C GLY A 83 9.21 7.10 5.13
N ILE A 84 9.86 7.11 3.96
CA ILE A 84 10.15 8.35 3.24
C ILE A 84 8.83 8.98 2.79
N TRP A 85 8.66 10.27 3.05
CA TRP A 85 7.54 11.06 2.52
C TRP A 85 8.11 12.27 1.79
N PRO A 86 7.78 12.50 0.50
CA PRO A 86 8.30 13.63 -0.23
C PRO A 86 7.86 14.98 0.38
N GLU A 87 8.69 16.00 0.25
CA GLU A 87 8.34 17.35 0.70
C GLU A 87 7.12 17.89 -0.08
N PRO A 88 6.09 18.42 0.61
CA PRO A 88 4.96 19.04 -0.05
C PRO A 88 5.36 20.28 -0.85
N LYS A 89 4.82 20.42 -2.06
CA LYS A 89 4.97 21.61 -2.90
C LYS A 89 3.65 21.94 -3.61
N THR A 90 3.39 23.23 -3.79
CA THR A 90 2.25 23.71 -4.57
C THR A 90 2.61 23.74 -6.06
N VAL A 91 1.75 23.14 -6.89
CA VAL A 91 1.89 23.11 -8.35
C VAL A 91 0.60 23.57 -9.01
N THR A 92 0.70 24.14 -10.21
CA THR A 92 -0.48 24.50 -11.01
C THR A 92 -0.81 23.37 -11.98
N GLU A 93 -1.90 22.65 -11.74
CA GLU A 93 -2.44 21.64 -12.64
C GLU A 93 -3.81 22.06 -13.16
N GLN A 94 -4.00 21.97 -14.49
CA GLN A 94 -5.28 22.32 -15.14
C GLN A 94 -5.82 23.72 -14.76
N GLY A 95 -4.92 24.65 -14.44
CA GLY A 95 -5.27 26.02 -14.05
C GLY A 95 -5.68 26.19 -12.57
N ARG A 96 -5.51 25.16 -11.73
CA ARG A 96 -5.73 25.21 -10.28
C ARG A 96 -4.42 24.95 -9.54
N GLU A 97 -4.20 25.67 -8.44
CA GLU A 97 -3.11 25.35 -7.50
C GLU A 97 -3.52 24.15 -6.64
N ILE A 98 -2.68 23.12 -6.60
CA ILE A 98 -2.86 21.93 -5.77
C ILE A 98 -1.55 21.63 -5.02
N THR A 99 -1.66 21.01 -3.85
CA THR A 99 -0.47 20.56 -3.08
C THR A 99 -0.17 19.10 -3.40
N VAL A 100 1.05 18.85 -3.87
CA VAL A 100 1.57 17.50 -4.19
C VAL A 100 2.77 17.18 -3.30
N ALA A 101 2.94 15.92 -2.96
CA ALA A 101 4.18 15.37 -2.39
C ALA A 101 4.75 14.37 -3.39
N GLU A 102 5.82 14.75 -4.07
CA GLU A 102 6.52 13.94 -5.07
C GLU A 102 8.03 14.23 -5.07
N MET A 103 8.83 13.22 -5.37
CA MET A 103 10.28 13.30 -5.58
C MET A 103 10.73 12.22 -6.58
N GLU A 104 11.91 12.39 -7.16
CA GLU A 104 12.56 11.30 -7.89
C GLU A 104 13.29 10.38 -6.90
N LEU A 105 13.03 9.08 -7.01
CA LEU A 105 13.67 8.04 -6.20
C LEU A 105 13.79 6.74 -7.02
N GLY A 106 14.97 6.15 -7.08
CA GLY A 106 15.21 4.88 -7.77
C GLY A 106 14.83 4.91 -9.26
N GLY A 107 14.93 6.07 -9.91
CA GLY A 107 14.61 6.25 -11.33
C GLY A 107 13.13 6.40 -11.68
N ILE A 108 12.26 6.60 -10.68
CA ILE A 108 10.82 6.82 -10.86
C ILE A 108 10.34 7.99 -9.97
N THR A 109 9.25 8.64 -10.37
CA THR A 109 8.53 9.59 -9.52
C THR A 109 7.82 8.84 -8.37
N TYR A 110 8.36 9.01 -7.16
CA TYR A 110 7.73 8.55 -5.93
C TYR A 110 6.83 9.65 -5.37
N SER A 111 5.56 9.35 -5.16
CA SER A 111 4.57 10.36 -4.73
C SER A 111 3.52 9.79 -3.77
N SER A 112 2.81 10.69 -3.08
CA SER A 112 1.66 10.32 -2.24
C SER A 112 0.57 9.56 -3.00
N GLU A 113 0.50 9.68 -4.33
CA GLU A 113 -0.49 9.02 -5.18
C GLU A 113 -0.33 7.51 -5.23
N TRP A 114 0.87 7.00 -4.94
CA TRP A 114 1.13 5.57 -4.82
C TRP A 114 0.15 4.91 -3.85
N PHE A 115 -0.28 5.64 -2.81
CA PHE A 115 -1.12 5.15 -1.74
C PHE A 115 -2.61 5.43 -1.94
N GLN A 116 -3.02 6.13 -3.01
CA GLN A 116 -4.40 6.61 -3.20
C GLN A 116 -5.32 5.54 -3.82
N TYR A 117 -5.58 4.47 -3.05
CA TYR A 117 -6.55 3.43 -3.40
C TYR A 117 -7.25 2.88 -2.16
N CYS A 118 -8.30 2.09 -2.34
CA CYS A 118 -8.95 1.37 -1.23
C CYS A 118 -9.46 2.26 -0.08
N GLY A 119 -9.79 3.53 -0.38
CA GLY A 119 -10.21 4.52 0.62
C GLY A 119 -9.06 5.25 1.30
N VAL A 120 -7.80 4.85 1.06
CA VAL A 120 -6.63 5.49 1.66
C VAL A 120 -6.46 6.92 1.14
N GLN A 121 -6.98 7.24 -0.05
CA GLN A 121 -7.01 8.61 -0.59
C GLN A 121 -7.78 9.60 0.31
N THR A 122 -8.57 9.12 1.28
CA THR A 122 -9.30 9.95 2.24
C THR A 122 -8.68 9.91 3.65
N TYR A 123 -7.55 9.24 3.84
CA TYR A 123 -6.90 9.14 5.14
C TYR A 123 -6.07 10.41 5.40
N PRO A 124 -6.09 10.99 6.62
CA PRO A 124 -5.30 12.18 6.91
C PRO A 124 -3.82 12.00 6.57
N GLY A 125 -3.25 10.81 6.85
CA GLY A 125 -1.85 10.51 6.58
C GLY A 125 -1.42 10.61 5.12
N VAL A 126 -2.34 10.46 4.16
CA VAL A 126 -2.00 10.58 2.73
C VAL A 126 -1.98 12.03 2.25
N ASN A 127 -2.57 12.95 3.02
CA ASN A 127 -2.57 14.36 2.67
C ASN A 127 -1.13 14.91 2.86
N PRO A 128 -0.50 15.47 1.80
CA PRO A 128 0.80 16.12 1.90
C PRO A 128 0.88 17.16 3.02
N GLU A 129 -0.22 17.86 3.28
CA GLU A 129 -0.27 18.96 4.25
C GLU A 129 -0.54 18.48 5.69
N ALA A 130 -0.74 17.18 5.90
CA ALA A 130 -1.00 16.65 7.23
C ALA A 130 0.24 16.78 8.13
N ASP A 131 0.02 17.35 9.31
CA ASP A 131 0.98 17.42 10.40
C ASP A 131 1.14 16.03 11.06
N GLN A 132 1.87 15.16 10.37
CA GLN A 132 2.11 13.76 10.72
C GLN A 132 3.59 13.47 10.53
N ASP A 133 4.17 12.74 11.48
CA ASP A 133 5.55 12.30 11.36
C ASP A 133 5.66 11.05 10.48
N ASN A 134 6.89 10.81 10.02
CA ASN A 134 7.20 9.73 9.10
C ASN A 134 7.63 8.43 9.79
N PHE A 135 7.61 8.39 11.13
CA PHE A 135 8.04 7.21 11.87
C PHE A 135 7.01 6.09 11.77
N PHE A 136 7.48 4.86 11.57
CA PHE A 136 6.63 3.70 11.79
C PHE A 136 6.36 3.52 13.27
N ARG A 137 5.12 3.18 13.61
CA ARG A 137 4.69 2.95 14.99
C ARG A 137 3.98 1.61 15.11
N TYR A 138 4.20 0.89 16.21
CA TYR A 138 3.58 -0.43 16.38
C TYR A 138 2.05 -0.34 16.40
N ALA A 139 1.38 -1.19 15.62
CA ALA A 139 -0.07 -1.25 15.59
C ALA A 139 -0.64 -1.80 16.90
N SER A 140 -1.90 -1.48 17.22
CA SER A 140 -2.56 -1.86 18.48
C SER A 140 -3.07 -3.29 18.55
N SER A 141 -3.13 -4.00 17.43
CA SER A 141 -3.60 -5.40 17.40
C SER A 141 -2.79 -6.21 16.38
N PRO A 142 -1.47 -6.37 16.60
CA PRO A 142 -0.62 -7.11 15.69
C PRO A 142 -0.88 -8.62 15.81
N PRO A 143 -0.76 -9.38 14.72
CA PRO A 143 -0.96 -10.83 14.74
C PRO A 143 0.23 -11.60 15.32
N TYR A 144 1.32 -10.91 15.68
CA TYR A 144 2.58 -11.50 16.10
C TYR A 144 2.70 -11.49 17.63
N GLN A 145 3.03 -12.65 18.21
CA GLN A 145 3.17 -12.79 19.66
C GLN A 145 4.28 -11.88 20.21
N TRP A 146 5.47 -11.89 19.60
CA TRP A 146 6.59 -11.04 20.02
C TRP A 146 6.17 -9.57 20.09
N GLN A 147 5.42 -9.09 19.08
CA GLN A 147 5.00 -7.70 19.03
C GLN A 147 3.93 -7.35 20.08
N GLN A 148 3.15 -8.34 20.54
CA GLN A 148 2.19 -8.13 21.64
C GLN A 148 2.86 -8.14 23.01
N GLU A 149 3.98 -8.85 23.16
CA GLU A 149 4.64 -9.10 24.45
C GLU A 149 5.80 -8.15 24.71
N GLU A 150 6.51 -7.70 23.67
CA GLU A 150 7.80 -7.01 23.79
C GLU A 150 7.70 -5.50 23.54
N VAL A 151 6.66 -5.02 22.86
CA VAL A 151 6.53 -3.61 22.46
C VAL A 151 5.14 -3.04 22.70
N GLU A 152 5.09 -1.73 22.93
CA GLU A 152 3.85 -1.00 23.22
C GLU A 152 3.25 -0.38 21.94
N PRO A 153 1.93 -0.51 21.70
CA PRO A 153 1.27 0.17 20.59
C PRO A 153 1.54 1.68 20.54
N GLY A 154 1.74 2.22 19.33
CA GLY A 154 1.99 3.64 19.09
C GLY A 154 3.43 4.10 19.35
N THR A 155 4.26 3.27 19.98
CA THR A 155 5.70 3.54 20.10
C THR A 155 6.40 3.40 18.76
N LYS A 156 7.48 4.17 18.56
CA LYS A 156 8.27 4.16 17.33
C LYS A 156 9.00 2.82 17.21
N VAL A 157 9.07 2.29 16.00
CA VAL A 157 9.83 1.09 15.69
C VAL A 157 11.32 1.37 15.74
N ASN A 158 12.09 0.58 16.49
CA ASN A 158 13.55 0.65 16.50
C ASN A 158 14.16 -0.61 15.88
N VAL A 159 15.31 -0.47 15.21
CA VAL A 159 16.02 -1.59 14.59
C VAL A 159 16.43 -2.68 15.58
N SER A 160 16.65 -2.31 16.86
CA SER A 160 17.04 -3.25 17.92
C SER A 160 15.96 -4.31 18.20
N ASP A 161 14.68 -3.97 17.99
CA ASP A 161 13.56 -4.91 18.15
C ASP A 161 13.61 -6.05 17.12
N PHE A 162 14.47 -5.95 16.10
CA PHE A 162 14.60 -6.91 15.01
C PHE A 162 15.95 -7.63 14.98
N GLU A 163 16.80 -7.56 16.01
CA GLU A 163 18.16 -8.14 15.99
C GLU A 163 18.19 -9.64 15.66
N ASP A 164 17.15 -10.39 16.03
CA ASP A 164 17.04 -11.83 15.83
C ASP A 164 16.43 -12.24 14.48
N TYR A 165 16.20 -11.30 13.54
CA TYR A 165 15.52 -11.53 12.26
C TYR A 165 16.05 -12.70 11.42
N ALA A 166 17.36 -12.95 11.48
CA ALA A 166 18.03 -14.03 10.74
C ALA A 166 17.75 -15.43 11.33
N THR A 167 17.21 -15.50 12.55
CA THR A 167 16.85 -16.75 13.24
C THR A 167 15.39 -16.81 13.68
N TRP A 168 14.66 -15.69 13.61
CA TRP A 168 13.30 -15.56 14.10
C TRP A 168 12.34 -16.56 13.41
N GLY A 169 11.42 -17.11 14.21
CA GLY A 169 10.41 -18.06 13.75
C GLY A 169 9.20 -18.07 14.68
N ASN A 170 8.03 -18.35 14.12
CA ASN A 170 6.76 -18.46 14.87
C ASN A 170 5.98 -19.74 14.51
N GLY A 171 6.65 -20.73 13.91
CA GLY A 171 6.01 -21.96 13.42
C GLY A 171 5.23 -21.80 12.11
N ILE A 172 5.27 -20.63 11.46
CA ILE A 172 4.66 -20.40 10.15
C ILE A 172 5.76 -20.18 9.11
N GLY A 173 5.83 -21.06 8.12
CA GLY A 173 6.83 -21.00 7.06
C GLY A 173 8.23 -21.40 7.57
N ARG A 174 9.27 -20.87 6.93
CA ARG A 174 10.68 -21.16 7.23
C ARG A 174 11.24 -20.18 8.26
N ASP A 175 11.79 -20.68 9.35
CA ASP A 175 12.49 -19.86 10.35
C ASP A 175 13.71 -19.14 9.74
N GLY A 176 14.07 -17.99 10.30
CA GLY A 176 15.18 -17.15 9.85
C GLY A 176 14.99 -16.49 8.49
N LEU A 177 13.81 -16.62 7.86
CA LEU A 177 13.53 -15.94 6.59
C LEU A 177 13.26 -14.44 6.77
N GLY A 178 12.87 -14.01 7.97
CA GLY A 178 12.66 -12.61 8.28
C GLY A 178 11.66 -12.43 9.42
N LYS A 179 11.85 -11.36 10.20
CA LYS A 179 10.98 -10.98 11.31
C LYS A 179 10.02 -9.87 10.86
N PRO A 180 8.70 -10.08 10.96
CA PRO A 180 7.70 -9.08 10.59
C PRO A 180 7.19 -8.27 11.78
N ALA A 181 6.75 -7.04 11.50
CA ALA A 181 5.85 -6.27 12.35
C ALA A 181 4.65 -5.75 11.56
N LEU A 182 3.52 -5.58 12.25
CA LEU A 182 2.40 -4.78 11.78
C LEU A 182 2.49 -3.40 12.41
N VAL A 183 2.67 -2.38 11.59
CA VAL A 183 2.90 -1.01 12.04
C VAL A 183 1.90 -0.05 11.38
N THR A 184 1.83 1.17 11.85
CA THR A 184 1.12 2.28 11.20
C THR A 184 2.11 3.35 10.78
N TRP A 185 1.72 4.15 9.80
CA TRP A 185 2.53 5.25 9.26
C TRP A 185 1.66 6.50 9.09
N ARG A 186 2.19 7.68 9.41
CA ARG A 186 1.47 8.97 9.30
C ARG A 186 0.04 8.88 9.86
N SER A 187 -0.10 8.32 11.07
CA SER A 187 -1.38 7.89 11.67
C SER A 187 -1.49 8.29 13.15
N GLN A 188 -0.78 9.34 13.56
CA GLN A 188 -0.88 9.91 14.90
C GLN A 188 -2.20 10.69 15.04
N ASP A 189 -2.88 10.52 16.17
CA ASP A 189 -4.13 11.24 16.50
C ASP A 189 -5.28 11.06 15.48
N VAL A 190 -5.23 10.02 14.65
CA VAL A 190 -6.32 9.66 13.73
C VAL A 190 -7.15 8.49 14.27
N PRO A 191 -8.47 8.45 14.00
CA PRO A 191 -9.29 7.29 14.37
C PRO A 191 -8.81 6.02 13.65
N PRO A 192 -9.06 4.81 14.20
CA PRO A 192 -8.58 3.55 13.62
C PRO A 192 -8.90 3.36 12.14
N GLY A 193 -10.07 3.83 11.69
CA GLY A 193 -10.51 3.75 10.29
C GLY A 193 -9.75 4.64 9.29
N GLY A 194 -8.96 5.60 9.79
CA GLY A 194 -8.11 6.51 9.00
C GLY A 194 -6.61 6.24 9.14
N THR A 195 -6.22 5.11 9.76
CA THR A 195 -4.81 4.72 9.90
C THR A 195 -4.29 4.06 8.61
N MET A 196 -3.03 4.31 8.26
CA MET A 196 -2.34 3.63 7.16
C MET A 196 -1.57 2.42 7.72
N PRO A 197 -2.09 1.20 7.60
CA PRO A 197 -1.40 0.00 8.08
C PRO A 197 -0.23 -0.33 7.15
N VAL A 198 0.87 -0.80 7.72
CA VAL A 198 2.09 -1.13 7.00
C VAL A 198 2.58 -2.51 7.44
N GLN A 199 2.98 -3.33 6.47
CA GLN A 199 3.68 -4.58 6.71
C GLN A 199 5.16 -4.25 6.63
N LEU A 200 5.86 -4.34 7.76
CA LEU A 200 7.31 -4.19 7.84
C LEU A 200 7.94 -5.56 8.00
N ILE A 201 9.03 -5.83 7.27
CA ILE A 201 9.79 -7.08 7.35
C ILE A 201 11.28 -6.73 7.37
N ARG A 202 12.04 -7.29 8.31
CA ARG A 202 13.50 -7.33 8.24
C ARG A 202 13.96 -8.72 7.82
N SER A 203 14.81 -8.82 6.79
CA SER A 203 15.24 -10.10 6.23
C SER A 203 16.62 -10.02 5.57
N THR A 204 17.42 -11.06 5.75
CA THR A 204 18.68 -11.25 5.00
C THR A 204 18.46 -11.40 3.50
N ARG A 205 17.24 -11.78 3.07
CA ARG A 205 16.89 -11.82 1.65
C ARG A 205 16.76 -10.43 1.06
N VAL A 206 16.33 -9.42 1.83
CA VAL A 206 16.29 -8.03 1.38
C VAL A 206 17.71 -7.50 1.17
N GLU A 207 18.61 -7.77 2.12
CA GLU A 207 20.04 -7.44 1.98
C GLU A 207 20.61 -8.02 0.68
N ALA A 208 20.38 -9.33 0.44
CA ALA A 208 20.85 -9.99 -0.77
C ALA A 208 20.22 -9.45 -2.07
N MET A 209 18.96 -8.97 -2.04
CA MET A 209 18.32 -8.36 -3.21
C MET A 209 18.95 -7.00 -3.56
N THR A 210 19.30 -6.20 -2.55
CA THR A 210 19.99 -4.92 -2.72
C THR A 210 21.39 -5.11 -3.29
N GLU A 211 22.15 -6.10 -2.79
CA GLU A 211 23.49 -6.44 -3.31
C GLU A 211 23.49 -6.92 -4.77
N GLN A 212 22.36 -7.40 -5.28
CA GLN A 212 22.22 -7.84 -6.68
C GLN A 212 22.06 -6.69 -7.68
N GLY A 213 22.08 -5.43 -7.22
CA GLY A 213 22.12 -4.25 -8.09
C GLY A 213 20.76 -3.83 -8.63
N ASN A 214 19.69 -4.02 -7.85
CA ASN A 214 18.40 -3.40 -8.15
C ASN A 214 18.41 -1.95 -7.63
N ASP A 215 18.43 -0.98 -8.54
CA ASP A 215 18.54 0.46 -8.22
C ASP A 215 17.41 0.91 -7.29
N TRP A 216 16.17 0.50 -7.57
CA TRP A 216 15.02 0.81 -6.72
C TRP A 216 15.20 0.25 -5.30
N LEU A 217 15.60 -1.02 -5.14
CA LEU A 217 15.77 -1.61 -3.81
C LEU A 217 16.93 -0.97 -3.04
N SER A 218 17.99 -0.57 -3.74
CA SER A 218 19.14 0.11 -3.13
C SER A 218 18.77 1.48 -2.56
N GLU A 219 17.80 2.17 -3.15
CA GLU A 219 17.34 3.48 -2.68
C GLU A 219 16.10 3.42 -1.77
N SER A 220 15.34 2.32 -1.79
CA SER A 220 14.06 2.20 -1.06
C SER A 220 14.10 1.27 0.15
N THR A 221 15.23 0.60 0.40
CA THR A 221 15.40 -0.32 1.54
C THR A 221 16.67 0.03 2.32
N GLU A 222 16.67 -0.27 3.62
CA GLU A 222 17.83 -0.02 4.48
C GLU A 222 17.97 -1.12 5.53
N GLN A 223 19.19 -1.59 5.79
CA GLN A 223 19.52 -2.62 6.81
C GLN A 223 18.62 -3.89 6.75
N GLY A 224 18.24 -4.30 5.53
CA GLY A 224 17.39 -5.46 5.30
C GLY A 224 15.91 -5.24 5.58
N PHE A 225 15.47 -4.01 5.84
CA PHE A 225 14.06 -3.66 5.98
C PHE A 225 13.38 -3.40 4.65
N ILE A 226 12.17 -3.92 4.50
CA ILE A 226 11.23 -3.59 3.43
C ILE A 226 9.84 -3.35 4.02
N ALA A 227 9.12 -2.37 3.47
CA ALA A 227 7.77 -2.02 3.91
C ALA A 227 6.83 -1.87 2.73
N ASN A 228 5.57 -2.25 2.91
CA ASN A 228 4.50 -1.94 1.98
C ASN A 228 3.25 -1.47 2.71
N LEU A 229 2.48 -0.59 2.08
CA LEU A 229 1.14 -0.26 2.55
C LEU A 229 0.31 -1.55 2.58
N ASN A 230 -0.19 -1.91 3.76
CA ASN A 230 -0.78 -3.21 4.04
C ASN A 230 -2.29 -3.22 3.75
N LYS A 231 -2.65 -2.88 2.52
CA LYS A 231 -4.02 -2.88 2.00
C LYS A 231 -4.07 -3.74 0.75
N CYS A 232 -4.66 -4.93 0.88
CA CYS A 232 -4.84 -5.85 -0.25
C CYS A 232 -5.59 -5.15 -1.39
N THR A 233 -5.09 -5.28 -2.61
CA THR A 233 -5.57 -4.53 -3.78
C THR A 233 -6.86 -5.09 -4.38
N HIS A 234 -7.38 -6.20 -3.83
CA HIS A 234 -8.68 -6.77 -4.19
C HIS A 234 -9.84 -6.03 -3.50
N PHE A 235 -10.02 -6.27 -2.19
CA PHE A 235 -11.08 -5.67 -1.37
C PHE A 235 -10.55 -5.15 -0.04
N CYS A 236 -9.35 -4.57 -0.06
CA CYS A 236 -8.83 -3.66 0.97
C CYS A 236 -8.63 -4.25 2.38
N CYS A 237 -8.71 -5.57 2.54
CA CYS A 237 -8.31 -6.25 3.77
C CYS A 237 -6.82 -5.99 4.07
N VAL A 238 -6.44 -6.17 5.34
CA VAL A 238 -5.05 -6.09 5.79
C VAL A 238 -4.46 -7.50 5.83
N PRO A 239 -3.62 -7.91 4.86
CA PRO A 239 -2.95 -9.20 4.89
C PRO A 239 -1.80 -9.23 5.91
N GLY A 240 -1.12 -10.37 6.03
CA GLY A 240 0.05 -10.45 6.90
C GLY A 240 1.08 -11.48 6.44
N TYR A 241 2.36 -11.12 6.56
CA TYR A 241 3.49 -12.02 6.39
C TYR A 241 3.60 -12.95 7.59
N LYS A 242 3.58 -14.28 7.38
CA LYS A 242 3.65 -15.27 8.49
C LYS A 242 2.65 -15.03 9.63
N ALA A 243 1.51 -14.41 9.34
CA ALA A 243 0.52 -14.01 10.36
C ALA A 243 -0.53 -15.09 10.65
N LEU A 244 -0.78 -16.00 9.69
CA LEU A 244 -1.85 -16.99 9.76
C LEU A 244 -1.32 -18.37 9.39
N GLY A 245 -1.40 -19.35 10.30
CA GLY A 245 -0.95 -20.72 10.02
C GLY A 245 -1.72 -21.40 8.87
N SER A 246 -2.97 -20.96 8.62
CA SER A 246 -3.80 -21.45 7.50
C SER A 246 -3.23 -21.15 6.12
N SER A 247 -2.33 -20.17 6.00
CA SER A 247 -1.63 -19.82 4.76
C SER A 247 -0.86 -21.00 4.14
N GLN A 248 -0.40 -21.97 4.96
CA GLN A 248 0.28 -23.18 4.49
C GLN A 248 -0.56 -23.98 3.49
N ARG A 249 -1.89 -23.98 3.64
CA ARG A 249 -2.80 -24.70 2.73
C ARG A 249 -2.85 -24.12 1.32
N PHE A 250 -2.33 -22.90 1.16
CA PHE A 250 -2.29 -22.14 -0.08
C PHE A 250 -0.85 -21.93 -0.59
N ASN A 251 0.12 -22.67 -0.03
CA ASN A 251 1.56 -22.46 -0.28
C ASN A 251 1.99 -21.00 -0.05
N ALA A 252 1.38 -20.35 0.94
CA ALA A 252 1.54 -18.92 1.23
C ALA A 252 2.18 -18.65 2.61
N ALA A 253 2.87 -19.65 3.18
CA ALA A 253 3.41 -19.60 4.53
C ALA A 253 4.65 -18.70 4.68
N ASN A 254 5.35 -18.42 3.58
CA ASN A 254 6.51 -17.55 3.48
C ASN A 254 6.18 -16.25 2.73
N GLU A 255 4.90 -15.96 2.55
CA GLU A 255 4.38 -14.90 1.69
C GLU A 255 3.47 -13.98 2.53
N ILE A 256 3.12 -12.82 1.97
CA ILE A 256 2.07 -11.97 2.55
C ILE A 256 0.71 -12.53 2.12
N TYR A 257 -0.04 -13.09 3.07
CA TYR A 257 -1.29 -13.80 2.79
C TYR A 257 -2.53 -13.02 3.20
N CYS A 258 -3.48 -12.86 2.27
CA CYS A 258 -4.78 -12.22 2.48
C CYS A 258 -5.91 -13.26 2.59
N GLN A 259 -6.32 -13.60 3.81
CA GLN A 259 -7.36 -14.63 4.03
C GLN A 259 -8.75 -14.31 3.45
N CYS A 260 -9.09 -13.03 3.22
CA CYS A 260 -10.43 -12.62 2.76
C CYS A 260 -10.84 -13.31 1.45
N HIS A 261 -9.92 -13.36 0.49
CA HIS A 261 -10.14 -13.98 -0.83
C HIS A 261 -8.90 -14.70 -1.35
N GLN A 262 -7.96 -15.04 -0.45
CA GLN A 262 -6.80 -15.89 -0.72
C GLN A 262 -5.77 -15.28 -1.69
N SER A 263 -5.62 -13.95 -1.71
CA SER A 263 -4.51 -13.30 -2.44
C SER A 263 -3.19 -13.53 -1.72
N VAL A 264 -2.14 -13.80 -2.49
CA VAL A 264 -0.77 -14.07 -2.01
C VAL A 264 0.19 -13.11 -2.68
N TYR A 265 1.08 -12.48 -1.91
CA TYR A 265 2.12 -11.60 -2.44
C TYR A 265 3.50 -12.10 -1.99
N ASP A 266 4.46 -12.17 -2.92
CA ASP A 266 5.86 -12.49 -2.59
C ASP A 266 6.56 -11.21 -2.12
N PRO A 267 6.91 -11.07 -0.82
CA PRO A 267 7.59 -9.88 -0.32
C PRO A 267 9.03 -9.74 -0.83
N TYR A 268 9.57 -10.79 -1.47
CA TYR A 268 10.94 -10.83 -1.98
C TYR A 268 11.01 -10.92 -3.50
N ASN A 269 9.92 -10.57 -4.19
CA ASN A 269 9.92 -10.28 -5.60
C ASN A 269 9.21 -8.94 -5.83
N ILE A 270 9.99 -7.89 -6.06
CA ILE A 270 9.48 -6.52 -6.19
C ILE A 270 9.36 -6.17 -7.68
N VAL A 271 8.15 -5.78 -8.08
CA VAL A 271 7.78 -5.52 -9.47
C VAL A 271 7.27 -4.09 -9.65
N GLU A 272 7.59 -3.49 -10.79
CA GLU A 272 6.99 -2.23 -11.23
C GLU A 272 5.63 -2.51 -11.87
N VAL A 273 4.60 -1.80 -11.41
CA VAL A 273 3.23 -1.89 -11.91
C VAL A 273 2.60 -0.51 -11.97
N SER A 274 1.39 -0.40 -12.51
CA SER A 274 0.66 0.86 -12.56
C SER A 274 -0.81 0.70 -12.16
N PHE A 275 -1.41 1.77 -11.66
CA PHE A 275 -2.86 1.85 -11.44
C PHE A 275 -3.37 3.28 -11.63
N VAL A 276 -4.70 3.42 -11.64
CA VAL A 276 -5.33 4.73 -11.56
C VAL A 276 -5.53 5.11 -10.09
N ALA A 277 -4.68 6.01 -9.59
CA ALA A 277 -4.84 6.64 -8.29
C ALA A 277 -6.13 7.45 -8.24
N LEU A 278 -6.87 7.29 -7.14
CA LEU A 278 -8.12 7.99 -6.90
C LEU A 278 -7.82 9.39 -6.36
N PRO A 279 -8.42 10.46 -6.89
CA PRO A 279 -8.17 11.80 -6.39
C PRO A 279 -8.56 11.90 -4.91
N ARG A 280 -7.84 12.73 -4.16
CA ARG A 280 -8.20 13.10 -2.80
C ARG A 280 -9.43 14.01 -2.83
N PRO A 281 -10.45 13.80 -1.99
CA PRO A 281 -11.57 14.73 -1.90
C PRO A 281 -11.09 16.14 -1.54
N GLU A 282 -11.67 17.17 -2.14
CA GLU A 282 -11.52 18.55 -1.65
C GLU A 282 -12.21 18.67 -0.29
N GLU A 283 -11.64 19.47 0.62
CA GLU A 283 -12.33 19.87 1.85
C GLU A 283 -13.49 20.82 1.47
N ASP A 284 -14.72 20.50 1.89
CA ASP A 284 -15.91 21.35 1.72
C ASP A 284 -15.82 22.64 2.58
#